data_AF-A0A2T3J2E2-F1
#
_entry.id   AF-A0A2T3J2E2-F1
#
_cell.length_a   1.000
_cell.length_b   1.000
_cell.length_c   1.000
_cell.angle_alpha   90.00
_cell.angle_beta   90.00
_cell.angle_gamma   90.00
#
_symmetry.space_group_name_H-M   'P 1'
#
loop_
_entity.id
_entity.type
_entity.pdbx_description
1 polymer ?
#
loop_
_entity_poly.entity_id
_entity_poly.type
_entity_poly.pdbx_seq_one_letter_code
_entity_poly.pdbx_strand_id
1 'polypeptide(L)'
;MSETRFWIQRLSKTAIRAMHILGIAGSAGGILYGVEKSLWIHWWIMAMVTGLIMTGLEIRQSRLWLIQLKGVLTYLKLGLLSSFFLIPQHKPELFIVILVMSVVIAHGPAGLRHYSIWHRRRIDEPKGKKRQMNG
;
A
#
# COMPACT_ATOMS: atom_id res chain seq x y z
N MET A 1 20.64 -15.15 -2.70
CA MET A 1 19.80 -15.30 -1.50
C MET A 1 19.54 -16.77 -1.31
N SER A 2 19.59 -17.31 -0.09
CA SER A 2 19.14 -18.69 0.13
C SER A 2 17.64 -18.80 -0.15
N GLU A 3 17.21 -19.95 -0.64
CA GLU A 3 15.82 -20.23 -1.00
C GLU A 3 14.86 -19.96 0.17
N THR A 4 15.27 -20.33 1.39
CA THR A 4 14.53 -20.07 2.64
C THR A 4 14.29 -18.57 2.86
N ARG A 5 15.30 -17.72 2.64
CA ARG A 5 15.16 -16.26 2.82
C ARG A 5 14.18 -15.64 1.82
N PHE A 6 14.15 -16.17 0.59
CA PHE A 6 13.20 -15.73 -0.44
C PHE A 6 11.76 -16.05 -0.03
N TRP A 7 11.49 -17.28 0.41
CA TRP A 7 10.16 -17.70 0.85
C TRP A 7 9.69 -16.94 2.09
N ILE A 8 10.55 -16.76 3.09
CA ILE A 8 10.24 -15.96 4.28
C ILE A 8 9.83 -14.54 3.86
N GLN A 9 10.63 -13.88 3.01
CA GLN A 9 10.32 -12.52 2.57
C GLN A 9 8.98 -12.43 1.84
N ARG A 10 8.67 -13.42 0.98
CA ARG A 10 7.42 -13.46 0.22
C ARG A 10 6.21 -13.70 1.12
N LEU A 11 6.30 -14.66 2.03
CA LEU A 11 5.23 -14.99 2.98
C LEU A 11 4.98 -13.84 3.95
N SER A 12 6.03 -13.23 4.52
CA SER A 12 5.87 -12.08 5.42
C SER A 12 5.18 -10.91 4.74
N LYS A 13 5.57 -10.56 3.50
CA LYS A 13 4.89 -9.49 2.74
C LYS A 13 3.42 -9.80 2.49
N THR A 14 3.10 -11.06 2.21
CA THR A 14 1.72 -11.51 1.97
C THR A 14 0.89 -11.47 3.24
N ALA A 15 1.45 -11.92 4.37
CA ALA A 15 0.81 -11.89 5.68
C ALA A 15 0.50 -10.46 6.13
N ILE A 16 1.44 -9.52 5.98
CA ILE A 16 1.21 -8.11 6.30
C ILE A 16 0.06 -7.53 5.46
N ARG A 17 -0.01 -7.88 4.17
CA ARG A 17 -1.12 -7.46 3.31
C ARG A 17 -2.46 -8.07 3.75
N ALA A 18 -2.48 -9.34 4.13
CA ALA A 18 -3.69 -9.98 4.63
C ALA A 18 -4.19 -9.30 5.91
N MET A 19 -3.29 -9.03 6.87
CA MET A 19 -3.62 -8.27 8.08
C MET A 19 -4.11 -6.85 7.76
N HIS A 20 -3.51 -6.18 6.76
CA HIS A 20 -3.97 -4.87 6.32
C HIS A 20 -5.42 -4.90 5.81
N ILE A 21 -5.75 -5.87 4.95
CA ILE A 21 -7.11 -6.03 4.43
C ILE A 21 -8.09 -6.38 5.56
N LEU A 22 -7.70 -7.25 6.48
CA LEU A 22 -8.51 -7.59 7.66
C LEU A 22 -8.82 -6.33 8.50
N GLY A 23 -7.84 -5.45 8.70
CA GLY A 23 -8.03 -4.21 9.44
C GLY A 23 -8.95 -3.23 8.73
N ILE A 24 -8.84 -3.13 7.40
CA ILE A 24 -9.77 -2.33 6.57
C ILE A 24 -11.19 -2.90 6.69
N ALA A 25 -11.37 -4.21 6.53
CA ALA A 25 -12.68 -4.86 6.60
C ALA A 25 -13.33 -4.68 7.99
N GLY A 26 -12.56 -4.89 9.06
CA GLY A 26 -13.05 -4.71 10.44
C GLY A 26 -13.38 -3.25 10.78
N SER A 27 -12.66 -2.28 10.21
CA SER A 27 -12.95 -0.84 10.42
C SER A 27 -14.08 -0.31 9.53
N ALA A 28 -14.41 -0.98 8.43
CA ALA A 28 -15.45 -0.54 7.49
C ALA A 28 -16.83 -0.40 8.16
N GLY A 29 -17.20 -1.33 9.05
CA GLY A 29 -18.48 -1.25 9.77
C GLY A 29 -18.61 0.03 10.61
N GLY A 30 -17.52 0.42 11.26
CA GLY A 30 -17.42 1.68 12.01
C GLY A 30 -17.53 2.92 11.15
N ILE A 31 -16.81 2.93 10.03
CA ILE A 31 -16.71 4.10 9.15
C ILE A 31 -17.97 4.30 8.32
N LEU A 32 -18.59 3.22 7.83
CA LEU A 32 -19.77 3.29 6.95
C LEU A 32 -21.08 3.47 7.71
N TYR A 33 -21.22 2.83 8.87
CA TYR A 33 -22.50 2.80 9.61
C TYR A 33 -22.47 3.62 10.90
N GLY A 34 -21.37 4.33 11.19
CA GLY A 34 -21.25 5.17 12.38
C GLY A 34 -21.26 4.39 13.70
N VAL A 35 -20.83 3.13 13.69
CA VAL A 35 -20.75 2.28 14.89
C VAL A 35 -19.77 2.90 15.91
N GLU A 36 -20.05 2.66 17.19
CA GLU A 36 -19.22 3.13 18.31
C GLU A 36 -17.73 2.84 18.09
N LYS A 37 -16.90 3.87 18.28
CA LYS A 37 -15.45 3.84 17.99
C LYS A 37 -14.71 2.70 18.71
N SER A 38 -15.11 2.40 19.95
CA SER A 38 -14.51 1.35 20.78
C SER A 38 -14.52 -0.03 20.10
N LEU A 39 -15.56 -0.32 19.30
CA LEU A 39 -15.76 -1.61 18.63
C LEU A 39 -14.84 -1.81 17.43
N TRP A 40 -14.33 -0.73 16.82
CA TRP A 40 -13.59 -0.83 15.56
C TRP A 40 -12.22 -0.15 15.51
N ILE A 41 -11.86 0.63 16.53
CA ILE A 41 -10.59 1.36 16.56
C ILE A 41 -9.36 0.45 16.45
N HIS A 42 -9.40 -0.75 17.03
CA HIS A 42 -8.30 -1.72 16.95
C HIS A 42 -8.06 -2.20 15.51
N TRP A 43 -9.14 -2.44 14.75
CA TRP A 43 -9.06 -2.80 13.33
C TRP A 43 -8.46 -1.66 12.50
N TRP A 44 -8.85 -0.42 12.80
CA TRP A 44 -8.29 0.77 12.15
C TRP A 44 -6.80 0.93 12.44
N ILE A 45 -6.39 0.79 13.71
CA ILE A 45 -4.98 0.83 14.11
C ILE A 45 -4.18 -0.25 13.37
N MET A 46 -4.69 -1.48 13.29
CA MET A 46 -4.05 -2.55 12.54
C MET A 46 -3.88 -2.21 11.05
N ALA A 47 -4.92 -1.65 10.42
CA ALA A 47 -4.84 -1.20 9.03
C ALA A 47 -3.77 -0.12 8.83
N MET A 48 -3.69 0.85 9.74
CA MET A 48 -2.72 1.95 9.66
C MET A 48 -1.29 1.45 9.87
N VAL A 49 -1.05 0.66 10.92
CA VAL A 49 0.29 0.13 11.25
C VAL A 49 0.81 -0.75 10.12
N THR A 50 0.00 -1.70 9.63
CA THR A 50 0.41 -2.58 8.51
C THR A 50 0.63 -1.80 7.21
N GLY A 51 -0.19 -0.79 6.93
CA GLY A 51 0.00 0.10 5.78
C GLY A 51 1.31 0.89 5.82
N LEU A 52 1.67 1.41 7.00
CA LEU A 52 2.95 2.09 7.23
C LEU A 52 4.14 1.14 7.06
N ILE A 53 4.06 -0.07 7.62
CA ILE A 53 5.11 -1.09 7.46
C ILE A 53 5.31 -1.42 5.97
N MET A 54 4.24 -1.65 5.20
CA MET A 54 4.36 -1.93 3.76
C MET A 54 5.01 -0.77 3.00
N THR A 55 4.60 0.46 3.30
CA THR A 55 5.15 1.67 2.67
C THR A 55 6.64 1.82 2.99
N GLY A 56 7.04 1.64 4.25
CA GLY A 56 8.44 1.69 4.67
C GLY A 56 9.30 0.60 4.01
N LEU A 57 8.77 -0.62 3.86
CA LEU A 57 9.46 -1.70 3.15
C LEU A 57 9.68 -1.39 1.67
N GLU A 58 8.71 -0.78 0.99
CA GLU A 58 8.85 -0.37 -0.41
C GLU A 58 9.89 0.75 -0.58
N ILE A 59 9.86 1.79 0.26
CA ILE A 59 10.84 2.89 0.22
C ILE A 59 12.26 2.36 0.46
N ARG A 60 12.43 1.46 1.44
CA ARG A 60 13.74 0.85 1.73
C ARG A 60 14.24 -0.01 0.58
N GLN A 61 13.35 -0.67 -0.16
CA GLN A 61 13.71 -1.52 -1.28
C GLN A 61 14.06 -0.69 -2.54
N SER A 62 13.40 0.46 -2.73
CA SER A 62 13.57 1.27 -3.93
C SER A 62 13.28 2.75 -3.69
N ARG A 63 14.30 3.59 -3.89
CA ARG A 63 14.10 5.06 -3.89
C ARG A 63 13.29 5.53 -5.09
N LEU A 64 13.29 4.77 -6.20
CA LEU A 64 12.48 5.08 -7.39
C LEU A 64 10.98 4.92 -7.12
N TRP A 65 10.60 4.15 -6.09
CA TRP A 65 9.20 3.99 -5.70
C TRP A 65 8.52 5.34 -5.45
N LEU A 66 9.25 6.32 -4.90
CA LEU A 66 8.74 7.66 -4.59
C LEU A 66 8.23 8.42 -5.82
N ILE A 67 8.78 8.15 -7.00
CA ILE A 67 8.46 8.84 -8.26
C ILE A 67 7.69 7.95 -9.24
N GLN A 68 7.55 6.66 -8.94
CA GLN A 68 6.72 5.73 -9.70
C GLN A 68 5.24 5.95 -9.35
N LEU A 69 4.36 5.73 -10.33
CA LEU A 69 2.92 5.92 -10.18
C LEU A 69 2.36 5.14 -8.98
N LYS A 70 2.85 3.92 -8.70
CA LYS A 70 2.42 3.15 -7.51
C LYS A 70 2.69 3.89 -6.19
N GLY A 71 3.81 4.59 -6.07
CA GLY A 71 4.16 5.32 -4.86
C GLY A 71 3.42 6.64 -4.76
N VAL A 72 3.32 7.38 -5.87
CA VAL A 72 2.55 8.63 -5.93
C VAL A 72 1.08 8.40 -5.58
N LEU A 73 0.47 7.33 -6.10
CA LEU A 73 -0.91 6.99 -5.75
C LEU A 73 -1.06 6.51 -4.30
N THR A 74 0.00 5.96 -3.70
CA THR A 74 0.01 5.67 -2.26
C THR A 74 0.05 6.96 -1.44
N TYR A 75 0.80 7.99 -1.87
CA TYR A 75 0.77 9.30 -1.22
C TYR A 75 -0.58 10.00 -1.37
N LEU A 76 -1.19 9.92 -2.56
CA LEU A 76 -2.55 10.42 -2.76
C LEU A 76 -3.54 9.75 -1.81
N LYS A 77 -3.45 8.42 -1.63
CA LYS A 77 -4.24 7.68 -0.65
C LYS A 77 -4.05 8.20 0.77
N LEU A 78 -2.81 8.48 1.18
CA LEU A 78 -2.54 9.03 2.51
C LEU A 78 -3.11 10.44 2.67
N GLY A 79 -3.03 11.29 1.63
CA GLY A 79 -3.67 12.61 1.62
C GLY A 79 -5.19 12.53 1.77
N LEU A 80 -5.84 11.61 1.03
CA LEU A 80 -7.27 11.34 1.18
C LEU A 80 -7.62 10.83 2.59
N LEU A 81 -6.77 10.00 3.19
CA LEU A 81 -6.98 9.54 4.56
C LEU A 81 -6.84 10.69 5.57
N SER A 82 -5.88 11.58 5.39
CA SER A 82 -5.73 12.80 6.21
C SER A 82 -6.94 13.73 6.11
N SER A 83 -7.67 13.72 4.98
CA SER A 83 -8.88 14.52 4.83
C SER A 83 -10.03 14.09 5.76
N PHE A 84 -9.95 12.90 6.40
CA PHE A 84 -10.91 12.49 7.45
C PHE A 84 -10.97 13.47 8.63
N PHE A 85 -9.90 14.23 8.86
CA PHE A 85 -9.84 15.27 9.89
C PHE A 85 -10.42 16.61 9.42
N LEU A 86 -10.33 16.91 8.12
CA LEU A 86 -10.79 18.18 7.53
C LEU A 86 -12.28 18.16 7.20
N ILE A 87 -12.79 17.05 6.68
CA ILE A 87 -14.18 16.86 6.25
C ILE A 87 -14.77 15.58 6.86
N PRO A 88 -14.87 15.50 8.20
CA PRO A 88 -15.29 14.29 8.91
C PRO A 88 -16.70 13.81 8.55
N GLN A 89 -17.55 14.69 8.03
CA GLN A 89 -18.91 14.37 7.56
C GLN A 89 -18.92 13.46 6.32
N HIS A 90 -17.83 13.43 5.54
CA HIS A 90 -17.72 12.62 4.31
C HIS A 90 -16.83 11.38 4.48
N LYS A 91 -16.61 10.92 5.72
CA LYS A 91 -15.77 9.74 6.02
C LYS A 91 -16.20 8.49 5.24
N PRO A 92 -17.49 8.12 5.14
CA PRO A 92 -17.92 6.96 4.35
C PRO A 92 -17.53 7.08 2.88
N GLU A 93 -17.81 8.23 2.25
CA GLU A 93 -17.56 8.47 0.82
C GLU A 93 -16.06 8.47 0.53
N LEU A 94 -15.27 9.14 1.36
CA LEU A 94 -13.81 9.13 1.26
C LEU A 94 -13.24 7.72 1.43
N PHE A 95 -13.76 6.94 2.39
CA PHE A 95 -13.35 5.56 2.61
C PHE A 95 -13.63 4.69 1.38
N ILE A 96 -14.80 4.82 0.76
CA ILE A 96 -15.16 4.09 -0.47
C ILE A 96 -14.22 4.47 -1.62
N VAL A 97 -13.97 5.78 -1.83
CA VAL A 97 -13.04 6.26 -2.87
C VAL A 97 -11.64 5.69 -2.64
N ILE A 98 -11.14 5.75 -1.41
CA ILE A 98 -9.84 5.19 -1.03
C ILE A 98 -9.78 3.68 -1.30
N LEU A 99 -10.84 2.94 -0.96
CA LEU A 99 -10.93 1.49 -1.14
C LEU A 99 -10.89 1.12 -2.63
N VAL A 100 -11.77 1.73 -3.44
CA VAL A 100 -11.85 1.49 -4.90
C VAL A 100 -10.53 1.84 -5.56
N MET A 101 -9.97 3.01 -5.26
CA MET A 101 -8.68 3.44 -5.78
C MET A 101 -7.58 2.43 -5.42
N SER A 102 -7.57 1.92 -4.18
CA SER A 102 -6.59 0.92 -3.73
C SER A 102 -6.65 -0.37 -4.56
N VAL A 103 -7.85 -0.86 -4.87
CA VAL A 103 -8.04 -2.08 -5.68
C VAL A 103 -7.55 -1.88 -7.11
N VAL A 104 -7.91 -0.75 -7.74
CA VAL A 104 -7.48 -0.39 -9.10
C VAL A 104 -5.95 -0.30 -9.18
N ILE A 105 -5.29 0.31 -8.19
CA ILE A 105 -3.82 0.39 -8.16
C ILE A 105 -3.19 -0.99 -7.98
N ALA A 106 -3.75 -1.82 -7.09
CA ALA A 106 -3.19 -3.13 -6.76
C ALA A 106 -3.22 -4.09 -7.96
N HIS A 107 -4.31 -4.05 -8.73
CA HIS A 107 -4.54 -4.93 -9.90
C HIS A 107 -4.22 -4.26 -11.23
N GLY A 108 -3.81 -2.99 -11.20
CA GLY A 108 -3.44 -2.24 -12.40
C GLY A 108 -2.27 -2.87 -13.16
N PRO A 109 -2.24 -2.75 -14.50
CA PRO A 109 -1.17 -3.27 -15.35
C PRO A 109 0.23 -2.92 -14.84
N ALA A 110 1.17 -3.87 -14.93
CA ALA A 110 2.54 -3.66 -14.45
C ALA A 110 3.22 -2.43 -15.10
N GLY A 111 2.90 -2.14 -16.36
CA GLY A 111 3.39 -0.95 -17.07
C GLY A 111 2.96 0.37 -16.43
N LEU A 112 1.75 0.45 -15.87
CA LEU A 112 1.25 1.64 -15.16
C LEU A 112 1.95 1.78 -13.80
N ARG A 113 2.11 0.70 -13.04
CA ARG A 113 2.72 0.77 -11.70
C ARG A 113 4.18 1.22 -11.71
N HIS A 114 4.93 0.86 -12.75
CA HIS A 114 6.35 1.25 -12.92
C HIS A 114 6.54 2.50 -13.81
N TYR A 115 5.45 3.16 -14.19
CA TYR A 115 5.51 4.42 -14.91
C TYR A 115 6.03 5.53 -13.98
N SER A 116 7.08 6.23 -14.39
CA SER A 116 7.56 7.41 -13.67
C SER A 116 6.79 8.64 -14.15
N ILE A 117 6.10 9.33 -13.24
CA ILE A 117 5.39 10.57 -13.57
C ILE A 117 6.38 11.67 -13.97
N TRP A 118 7.53 11.72 -13.30
CA TRP A 118 8.58 12.71 -13.57
C TRP A 118 9.20 12.54 -14.96
N HIS A 119 9.63 11.32 -15.29
CA HIS A 119 10.34 11.06 -16.55
C HIS A 119 9.40 10.73 -17.71
N ARG A 120 8.09 10.64 -17.46
CA ARG A 120 7.04 10.27 -18.41
C ARG A 120 7.33 9.00 -19.21
N ARG A 121 8.04 8.05 -18.58
CA ARG A 121 8.41 6.76 -19.15
C ARG A 121 8.40 5.69 -18.08
N ARG A 122 8.28 4.45 -18.50
CA ARG A 122 8.49 3.29 -17.62
C ARG A 122 9.96 3.27 -17.19
N ILE A 123 10.17 3.21 -15.88
CA ILE A 123 11.50 3.01 -15.29
C ILE A 123 11.42 1.72 -14.49
N ASP A 124 12.03 0.69 -15.06
CA ASP A 124 12.31 -0.53 -14.33
C ASP A 124 13.53 -0.28 -13.43
N GLU A 125 13.52 -0.83 -12.23
CA GLU A 125 14.71 -0.82 -11.38
C GLU A 125 15.86 -1.50 -12.14
N PRO A 126 17.10 -0.96 -12.05
CA PRO A 126 18.25 -1.64 -12.63
C PRO A 126 18.28 -3.04 -12.03
N LYS A 127 18.19 -4.08 -12.87
CA LYS A 127 18.46 -5.46 -12.43
C LYS A 127 19.85 -5.42 -11.80
N GLY A 128 19.92 -5.52 -10.47
CA GLY A 128 21.18 -5.60 -9.76
C GLY A 128 22.04 -6.63 -10.48
N LYS A 129 23.27 -6.24 -10.87
CA LYS A 129 24.20 -7.06 -11.65
C LYS A 129 24.01 -8.53 -11.28
N LYS A 130 23.45 -9.34 -12.19
CA LYS A 130 23.60 -10.79 -12.09
C LYS A 130 25.11 -11.00 -12.07
N ARG A 131 25.69 -11.29 -10.92
CA ARG A 131 27.03 -11.90 -10.88
C ARG A 131 26.88 -13.17 -11.70
N GLN A 132 27.44 -13.17 -12.91
CA GLN A 132 27.68 -14.40 -13.66
C GLN A 132 28.49 -15.29 -12.73
N MET A 133 27.90 -16.37 -12.25
CA MET A 133 28.67 -17.51 -11.77
C MET A 133 29.11 -18.25 -13.02
N ASN A 134 30.25 -17.82 -13.57
CA ASN A 134 31.06 -18.63 -14.48
C ASN A 134 32.24 -19.14 -13.64
N GLY A 135 32.51 -20.44 -13.73
CA GLY A 135 33.61 -21.12 -13.06
C GLY A 135 33.15 -22.39 -12.39
#